data_AF-A0A966GCY9-F1
#
_entry.id   AF-A0A966GCY9-F1
#
_cell.length_a   1.000
_cell.length_b   1.000
_cell.length_c   1.000
_cell.angle_alpha   90.00
_cell.angle_beta   90.00
_cell.angle_gamma   90.00
#
_symmetry.space_group_name_H-M   'P 1'
#
loop_
_entity.id
_entity.type
_entity.pdbx_description
1 polymer ?
#
loop_
_entity_poly.entity_id
_entity_poly.type
_entity_poly.pdbx_seq_one_letter_code
_entity_poly.pdbx_strand_id
1 'polypeptide(L)'
;MLRLLILALVVVGLAPGTFVRTPIGLRSDVAVVSVTPLSTRAGVSGELTLTGAWELKAGHGWFGGFSALAARGGAGSGAGGGEAAALLAGTDRGWLLDLDLSGDVPRAVPGSFKPFSKRTPGRKEVVDLEALTHDPATGTVWAAFENANHITRRAPDGARRTRAPHAMAHWSANSGPETMIRLADGRFLVIAEGTVRGSDTAHEALLFERDPVEAGTPLSFRFVAPPDYDPVDATQVPDGRVLILLRRVEYAIPVRFDTAIAVADPRSIRAGRPWRARIIQRLGGGIFADNFEGIAFVSSARERSQGSLWLISDDNFSVFQRSLLVRFNWDGRAALSRAAPIRPGNRIGPNEKAPGSPDA
;
A
#
# COMPACT_ATOMS: atom_id res chain seq x y z
N MET A 1 -0.86 13.44 -48.63
CA MET A 1 -0.86 11.96 -48.71
C MET A 1 -0.28 11.30 -47.47
N LEU A 2 0.91 11.69 -46.99
CA LEU A 2 1.54 11.12 -45.78
C LEU A 2 0.66 11.16 -44.51
N ARG A 3 -0.06 12.26 -44.26
CA ARG A 3 -0.97 12.40 -43.10
C ARG A 3 -2.14 11.41 -43.12
N LEU A 4 -2.71 11.14 -44.29
CA LEU A 4 -3.81 10.18 -44.45
C LEU A 4 -3.31 8.74 -44.27
N LEU A 5 -2.08 8.47 -44.68
CA LEU A 5 -1.43 7.17 -44.54
C LEU A 5 -1.10 6.86 -43.06
N ILE A 6 -0.61 7.85 -42.31
CA ILE A 6 -0.38 7.75 -40.86
C ILE A 6 -1.72 7.57 -40.11
N LEU A 7 -2.75 8.35 -40.47
CA LEU A 7 -4.07 8.22 -39.86
C LEU A 7 -4.68 6.82 -40.12
N ALA A 8 -4.55 6.31 -41.34
CA ALA A 8 -4.99 4.96 -41.67
C ALA A 8 -4.21 3.89 -40.89
N LEU A 9 -2.90 4.05 -40.70
CA LEU A 9 -2.07 3.16 -39.88
C LEU A 9 -2.47 3.18 -38.41
N VAL A 10 -2.80 4.36 -37.86
CA VAL A 10 -3.32 4.49 -36.49
C VAL A 10 -4.70 3.84 -36.36
N VAL A 11 -5.61 4.09 -37.30
CA VAL A 11 -6.96 3.49 -37.30
C VAL A 11 -6.89 1.96 -37.44
N VAL A 12 -6.09 1.44 -38.36
CA VAL A 12 -5.90 -0.01 -38.54
C VAL A 12 -5.13 -0.63 -37.38
N GLY A 13 -4.18 0.09 -36.77
CA GLY A 13 -3.46 -0.36 -35.58
C GLY A 13 -4.34 -0.41 -34.33
N LEU A 14 -5.34 0.48 -34.23
CA LEU A 14 -6.32 0.52 -33.12
C LEU A 14 -7.56 -0.35 -33.37
N ALA A 15 -7.89 -0.67 -34.63
CA ALA A 15 -9.08 -1.44 -35.00
C ALA A 15 -9.17 -2.84 -34.34
N PRO A 16 -8.10 -3.65 -34.23
CA PRO A 16 -8.16 -4.97 -33.59
C PRO A 16 -8.69 -4.92 -32.15
N GLY A 17 -8.33 -3.89 -31.37
CA GLY A 17 -8.80 -3.71 -29.99
C GLY A 17 -10.29 -3.38 -29.87
N THR A 18 -10.91 -2.86 -30.92
CA THR A 18 -12.36 -2.57 -30.94
C THR A 18 -13.23 -3.75 -31.34
N PHE A 19 -12.70 -4.69 -32.13
CA PHE A 19 -13.44 -5.85 -32.66
C PHE A 19 -13.14 -7.16 -31.93
N VAL A 20 -11.98 -7.28 -31.30
CA VAL A 20 -11.65 -8.42 -30.42
C VAL A 20 -12.02 -8.04 -28.98
N ARG A 21 -13.33 -8.05 -28.67
CA ARG A 21 -13.77 -8.04 -27.28
C ARG A 21 -13.57 -9.43 -26.72
N THR A 22 -12.47 -9.65 -25.99
CA THR A 22 -12.35 -10.83 -25.14
C THR A 22 -13.57 -10.86 -24.21
N PRO A 23 -14.33 -11.96 -24.13
CA PRO A 23 -15.41 -12.09 -23.17
C PRO A 23 -14.83 -11.88 -21.76
N ILE A 24 -15.23 -10.80 -21.09
CA ILE A 24 -14.75 -10.45 -19.74
C ILE A 24 -15.51 -11.18 -18.61
N GLY A 25 -16.35 -12.15 -18.95
CA GLY A 25 -17.28 -12.79 -18.03
C GLY A 25 -18.40 -11.85 -17.57
N LEU A 26 -19.36 -12.39 -16.82
CA LEU A 26 -20.33 -11.60 -16.08
C LEU A 26 -19.75 -11.20 -14.72
N ARG A 27 -20.22 -10.08 -14.17
CA ARG A 27 -19.87 -9.65 -12.80
C ARG A 27 -20.25 -10.68 -11.72
N SER A 28 -21.12 -11.63 -12.03
CA SER A 28 -21.54 -12.71 -11.13
C SER A 28 -20.66 -13.96 -11.22
N ASP A 29 -19.73 -14.01 -12.16
CA ASP A 29 -18.90 -15.18 -12.37
C ASP A 29 -17.95 -15.38 -11.18
N VAL A 30 -17.70 -16.64 -10.85
CA VAL A 30 -16.72 -16.97 -9.81
C VAL A 30 -15.33 -16.84 -10.40
N ALA A 31 -14.50 -15.94 -9.84
CA ALA A 31 -13.10 -15.86 -10.23
C ALA A 31 -12.36 -17.10 -9.74
N VAL A 32 -11.75 -17.84 -10.67
CA VAL A 32 -10.77 -18.89 -10.37
C VAL A 32 -9.39 -18.24 -10.38
N VAL A 33 -8.86 -17.97 -9.19
CA VAL A 33 -7.57 -17.29 -9.01
C VAL A 33 -6.47 -18.31 -8.82
N SER A 34 -5.52 -18.32 -9.75
CA SER A 34 -4.28 -19.09 -9.64
C SER A 34 -3.22 -18.27 -8.89
N VAL A 35 -2.42 -18.94 -8.07
CA VAL A 35 -1.29 -18.36 -7.32
C VAL A 35 -0.05 -19.17 -7.64
N THR A 36 0.87 -18.61 -8.42
CA THR A 36 2.02 -19.34 -8.96
C THR A 36 3.33 -18.82 -8.34
N PRO A 37 4.17 -19.67 -7.73
CA PRO A 37 5.43 -19.22 -7.15
C PRO A 37 6.40 -18.71 -8.23
N LEU A 38 7.11 -17.64 -7.90
CA LEU A 38 8.18 -17.08 -8.71
C LEU A 38 9.53 -17.38 -8.06
N SER A 39 10.55 -17.67 -8.88
CA SER A 39 11.91 -17.96 -8.42
C SER A 39 12.80 -16.71 -8.29
N THR A 40 12.42 -15.59 -8.90
CA THR A 40 13.21 -14.34 -8.88
C THR A 40 13.34 -13.79 -7.47
N ARG A 41 14.57 -13.41 -7.09
CA ARG A 41 14.90 -12.80 -5.80
C ARG A 41 15.71 -11.49 -5.92
N ALA A 42 16.22 -11.18 -7.11
CA ALA A 42 16.99 -9.97 -7.37
C ALA A 42 16.07 -8.75 -7.52
N GLY A 43 16.49 -7.60 -7.00
CA GLY A 43 15.71 -6.36 -7.02
C GLY A 43 15.16 -5.92 -5.66
N VAL A 44 15.69 -6.46 -4.57
CA VAL A 44 15.35 -6.04 -3.20
C VAL A 44 16.62 -5.71 -2.43
N SER A 45 16.58 -4.66 -1.60
CA SER A 45 17.71 -4.26 -0.74
C SER A 45 17.23 -3.60 0.54
N GLY A 46 17.84 -3.92 1.68
CA GLY A 46 17.45 -3.37 2.98
C GLY A 46 17.60 -4.35 4.12
N GLU A 47 16.86 -4.08 5.19
CA GLU A 47 16.89 -4.80 6.46
C GLU A 47 16.04 -6.08 6.46
N LEU A 48 15.15 -6.25 5.48
CA LEU A 48 14.20 -7.37 5.44
C LEU A 48 14.69 -8.48 4.50
N THR A 49 14.43 -9.73 4.88
CA THR A 49 14.76 -10.89 4.03
C THR A 49 13.55 -11.29 3.18
N LEU A 50 13.69 -11.26 1.86
CA LEU A 50 12.68 -11.77 0.93
C LEU A 50 12.57 -13.30 1.06
N THR A 51 11.38 -13.81 1.39
CA THR A 51 11.13 -15.24 1.62
C THR A 51 10.09 -15.85 0.66
N GLY A 52 9.49 -15.05 -0.22
CA GLY A 52 8.59 -15.55 -1.25
C GLY A 52 8.08 -14.48 -2.19
N ALA A 53 7.72 -14.90 -3.39
CA ALA A 53 7.05 -14.09 -4.40
C ALA A 53 6.14 -15.00 -5.23
N TRP A 54 4.93 -14.55 -5.53
CA TRP A 54 3.92 -15.28 -6.28
C TRP A 54 3.23 -14.34 -7.27
N GLU A 55 2.85 -14.87 -8.43
CA GLU A 55 1.99 -14.18 -9.38
C GLU A 55 0.55 -14.67 -9.22
N LEU A 56 -0.39 -13.73 -9.15
CA LEU A 56 -1.82 -13.99 -9.08
C LEU A 56 -2.44 -13.75 -10.45
N LYS A 57 -3.26 -14.70 -10.93
CA LYS A 57 -3.94 -14.59 -12.22
C LYS A 57 -5.35 -15.17 -12.16
N ALA A 58 -6.30 -14.49 -12.80
CA ALA A 58 -7.63 -15.03 -13.06
C ALA A 58 -8.15 -14.57 -14.43
N GLY A 59 -8.94 -15.43 -15.09
CA GLY A 59 -9.62 -15.08 -16.34
C GLY A 59 -10.90 -14.25 -16.13
N HIS A 60 -10.99 -13.48 -15.05
CA HIS A 60 -12.18 -12.74 -14.65
C HIS A 60 -12.02 -11.24 -14.95
N GLY A 61 -12.98 -10.61 -15.62
CA GLY A 61 -12.84 -9.25 -16.16
C GLY A 61 -12.69 -8.10 -15.15
N TRP A 62 -12.91 -8.37 -13.87
CA TRP A 62 -12.69 -7.41 -12.78
C TRP A 62 -11.48 -7.76 -11.90
N PHE A 63 -10.75 -8.82 -12.22
CA PHE A 63 -9.56 -9.23 -11.46
C PHE A 63 -8.35 -8.38 -11.84
N GLY A 64 -7.52 -8.02 -10.87
CA GLY A 64 -6.40 -7.08 -11.00
C GLY A 64 -6.69 -5.80 -10.21
N GLY A 65 -5.86 -4.76 -10.39
CA GLY A 65 -6.17 -3.46 -9.78
C GLY A 65 -5.90 -3.39 -8.27
N PHE A 66 -5.01 -4.22 -7.72
CA PHE A 66 -4.90 -4.38 -6.26
C PHE A 66 -4.20 -3.19 -5.58
N SER A 67 -5.00 -2.41 -4.86
CA SER A 67 -4.62 -1.14 -4.23
C SER A 67 -4.62 -1.18 -2.70
N ALA A 68 -4.92 -2.33 -2.07
CA ALA A 68 -4.95 -2.41 -0.61
C ALA A 68 -4.71 -3.83 -0.08
N LEU A 69 -4.09 -3.95 1.12
CA LEU A 69 -3.90 -5.24 1.77
C LEU A 69 -4.05 -5.14 3.30
N ALA A 70 -4.95 -5.94 3.88
CA ALA A 70 -5.13 -6.03 5.32
C ALA A 70 -4.90 -7.45 5.85
N ALA A 71 -4.32 -7.58 7.04
CA ALA A 71 -4.28 -8.85 7.74
C ALA A 71 -5.66 -9.18 8.34
N ARG A 72 -6.17 -10.38 8.08
CA ARG A 72 -7.41 -10.88 8.69
C ARG A 72 -7.18 -11.63 9.99
N GLY A 73 -6.02 -12.28 10.12
CA GLY A 73 -5.61 -12.99 11.34
C GLY A 73 -4.52 -12.22 12.10
N GLY A 74 -4.63 -12.15 13.43
CA GLY A 74 -3.67 -11.47 14.29
C GLY A 74 -3.43 -12.20 15.60
N ALA A 75 -2.19 -12.15 16.09
CA ALA A 75 -1.80 -12.75 17.36
C ALA A 75 -2.44 -12.01 18.55
N GLY A 76 -3.69 -12.37 18.85
CA GLY A 76 -4.48 -11.74 19.92
C GLY A 76 -5.83 -12.42 20.19
N SER A 77 -6.19 -13.50 19.49
CA SER A 77 -7.36 -14.32 19.81
C SER A 77 -7.11 -15.16 21.07
N GLY A 78 -7.12 -14.49 22.23
CA GLY A 78 -7.47 -15.15 23.47
C GLY A 78 -8.91 -15.67 23.33
N ALA A 79 -9.09 -16.96 23.61
CA ALA A 79 -10.32 -17.75 23.54
C ALA A 79 -10.65 -18.39 22.17
N GLY A 80 -10.14 -19.62 22.00
CA GLY A 80 -10.86 -20.73 21.34
C GLY A 80 -11.37 -20.52 19.92
N GLY A 81 -10.55 -20.85 18.93
CA GLY A 81 -10.97 -21.03 17.53
C GLY A 81 -9.88 -20.58 16.57
N GLY A 82 -9.22 -21.53 15.91
CA GLY A 82 -8.10 -21.26 15.01
C GLY A 82 -8.52 -20.53 13.74
N GLU A 83 -8.52 -19.20 13.76
CA GLU A 83 -8.42 -18.45 12.51
C GLU A 83 -6.99 -18.57 11.97
N ALA A 84 -6.85 -19.30 10.87
CA ALA A 84 -5.61 -19.35 10.12
C ALA A 84 -5.19 -17.92 9.72
N ALA A 85 -3.88 -17.66 9.70
CA ALA A 85 -3.36 -16.43 9.13
C ALA A 85 -3.91 -16.24 7.71
N ALA A 86 -4.51 -15.08 7.45
CA ALA A 86 -5.14 -14.75 6.19
C ALA A 86 -4.95 -13.27 5.86
N LEU A 87 -5.04 -12.94 4.57
CA LEU A 87 -5.03 -11.57 4.07
C LEU A 87 -6.36 -11.26 3.39
N LEU A 88 -6.73 -9.98 3.41
CA LEU A 88 -7.81 -9.40 2.63
C LEU A 88 -7.18 -8.40 1.66
N ALA A 89 -7.20 -8.70 0.37
CA ALA A 89 -6.78 -7.77 -0.66
C ALA A 89 -7.98 -6.98 -1.19
N GLY A 90 -7.79 -5.70 -1.47
CA GLY A 90 -8.76 -4.81 -2.10
C GLY A 90 -8.28 -4.37 -3.48
N THR A 91 -9.21 -4.15 -4.40
CA THR A 91 -8.93 -3.58 -5.72
C THR A 91 -9.48 -2.17 -5.84
N ASP A 92 -8.91 -1.34 -6.70
CA ASP A 92 -9.38 -0.03 -7.14
C ASP A 92 -10.89 -0.04 -7.44
N ARG A 93 -11.37 -1.05 -8.17
CA ARG A 93 -12.79 -1.24 -8.53
C ARG A 93 -13.67 -1.75 -7.39
N GLY A 94 -13.15 -1.77 -6.17
CA GLY A 94 -13.82 -2.21 -4.95
C GLY A 94 -14.22 -3.66 -4.96
N TRP A 95 -13.34 -4.55 -5.41
CA TRP A 95 -13.45 -5.98 -5.17
C TRP A 95 -12.54 -6.40 -4.03
N LEU A 96 -12.91 -7.49 -3.37
CA LEU A 96 -12.15 -8.07 -2.28
C LEU A 96 -11.76 -9.49 -2.61
N LEU A 97 -10.56 -9.90 -2.21
CA LEU A 97 -10.07 -11.27 -2.30
C LEU A 97 -9.53 -11.72 -0.94
N ASP A 98 -10.00 -12.87 -0.45
CA ASP A 98 -9.39 -13.50 0.72
C ASP A 98 -8.25 -14.44 0.27
N LEU A 99 -7.11 -14.34 0.95
CA LEU A 99 -5.94 -15.19 0.74
C LEU A 99 -5.66 -15.99 2.03
N ASP A 100 -5.63 -17.31 1.91
CA ASP A 100 -5.25 -18.24 2.96
C ASP A 100 -3.72 -18.43 2.99
N LEU A 101 -3.13 -18.26 4.17
CA LEU A 101 -1.70 -18.42 4.41
C LEU A 101 -1.36 -19.66 5.27
N SER A 102 -2.30 -20.58 5.47
CA SER A 102 -2.13 -21.78 6.31
C SER A 102 -1.09 -22.77 5.79
N GLY A 103 -0.77 -22.74 4.49
CA GLY A 103 0.25 -23.58 3.86
C GLY A 103 1.53 -22.82 3.51
N ASP A 104 2.52 -23.55 2.97
CA ASP A 104 3.79 -22.96 2.52
C ASP A 104 3.62 -21.96 1.36
N VAL A 105 2.58 -22.17 0.55
CA VAL A 105 2.19 -21.35 -0.58
C VAL A 105 0.84 -20.72 -0.29
N PRO A 106 0.68 -19.39 -0.44
CA PRO A 106 -0.59 -18.70 -0.29
C PRO A 106 -1.60 -19.20 -1.32
N ARG A 107 -2.88 -19.23 -0.93
CA ARG A 107 -3.98 -19.66 -1.80
C ARG A 107 -5.11 -18.64 -1.78
N ALA A 108 -5.66 -18.33 -2.94
CA ALA A 108 -6.91 -17.61 -3.02
C ALA A 108 -8.07 -18.48 -2.51
N VAL A 109 -8.88 -17.94 -1.60
CA VAL A 109 -10.05 -18.64 -1.08
C VAL A 109 -11.11 -18.72 -2.18
N PRO A 110 -11.56 -19.92 -2.59
CA PRO A 110 -12.54 -20.07 -3.67
C PRO A 110 -13.83 -19.28 -3.42
N GLY A 111 -14.27 -18.50 -4.41
CA GLY A 111 -15.50 -17.71 -4.31
C GLY A 111 -15.44 -16.53 -3.33
N SER A 112 -14.26 -16.16 -2.82
CA SER A 112 -14.07 -14.95 -2.01
C SER A 112 -14.00 -13.67 -2.83
N PHE A 113 -13.61 -13.76 -4.11
CA PHE A 113 -13.54 -12.61 -5.02
C PHE A 113 -14.92 -11.99 -5.25
N LYS A 114 -15.24 -10.94 -4.48
CA LYS A 114 -16.59 -10.37 -4.40
C LYS A 114 -16.52 -8.85 -4.24
N PRO A 115 -17.53 -8.12 -4.73
CA PRO A 115 -17.52 -6.67 -4.61
C PRO A 115 -17.70 -6.24 -3.15
N PHE A 116 -16.95 -5.22 -2.74
CA PHE A 116 -17.03 -4.59 -1.42
C PHE A 116 -18.42 -4.03 -1.15
N SER A 117 -19.03 -3.45 -2.19
CA SER A 117 -20.38 -2.92 -2.19
C SER A 117 -21.30 -3.70 -3.13
N LYS A 118 -22.58 -3.82 -2.76
CA LYS A 118 -23.61 -4.32 -3.68
C LYS A 118 -23.95 -3.19 -4.63
N ARG A 119 -24.01 -3.47 -5.94
CA ARG A 119 -24.37 -2.50 -6.96
C ARG A 119 -25.74 -1.90 -6.66
N THR A 120 -25.83 -0.57 -6.69
CA THR A 120 -27.10 0.15 -6.70
C THR A 120 -27.57 0.32 -8.15
N PRO A 121 -28.72 -0.28 -8.55
CA PRO A 121 -29.23 -0.13 -9.92
C PRO A 121 -29.44 1.34 -10.28
N GLY A 122 -29.05 1.74 -11.50
CA GLY A 122 -29.23 3.11 -12.01
C GLY A 122 -28.17 4.13 -11.59
N ARG A 123 -27.21 3.76 -10.73
CA ARG A 123 -26.10 4.64 -10.34
C ARG A 123 -24.80 4.21 -11.01
N LYS A 124 -24.10 5.15 -11.64
CA LYS A 124 -22.71 4.93 -12.09
C LYS A 124 -21.84 4.91 -10.82
N GLU A 125 -21.51 3.72 -10.35
CA GLU A 125 -20.55 3.55 -9.26
C GLU A 125 -19.14 3.71 -9.84
N VAL A 126 -18.52 4.86 -9.57
CA VAL A 126 -17.06 5.00 -9.62
C VAL A 126 -16.58 4.54 -8.26
N VAL A 127 -15.91 3.39 -8.26
CA VAL A 127 -15.35 2.78 -7.06
C VAL A 127 -13.85 2.83 -7.23
N ASP A 128 -13.20 3.28 -6.18
CA ASP A 128 -11.81 3.71 -6.16
C ASP A 128 -11.28 3.49 -4.75
N LEU A 129 -11.24 2.20 -4.37
CA LEU A 129 -10.86 1.77 -3.04
C LEU A 129 -9.34 1.77 -2.99
N GLU A 130 -8.75 2.57 -2.13
CA GLU A 130 -7.28 2.76 -2.09
C GLU A 130 -6.64 2.31 -0.78
N ALA A 131 -7.42 1.98 0.24
CA ALA A 131 -6.88 1.44 1.49
C ALA A 131 -7.88 0.56 2.22
N LEU A 132 -7.38 -0.42 2.96
CA LEU A 132 -8.17 -1.32 3.80
C LEU A 132 -7.56 -1.46 5.19
N THR A 133 -8.43 -1.46 6.19
CA THR A 133 -8.06 -1.97 7.52
C THR A 133 -9.15 -2.88 8.06
N HIS A 134 -8.76 -3.83 8.89
CA HIS A 134 -9.63 -4.85 9.47
C HIS A 134 -9.48 -4.87 10.99
N ASP A 135 -10.59 -5.06 11.69
CA ASP A 135 -10.60 -5.34 13.12
C ASP A 135 -10.87 -6.84 13.32
N PRO A 136 -9.85 -7.64 13.69
CA PRO A 136 -10.02 -9.09 13.87
C PRO A 136 -10.93 -9.45 15.05
N ALA A 137 -11.12 -8.57 16.03
CA ALA A 137 -12.00 -8.85 17.16
C ALA A 137 -13.48 -8.80 16.77
N THR A 138 -13.82 -7.97 15.79
CA THR A 138 -15.21 -7.74 15.37
C THR A 138 -15.50 -8.21 13.96
N GLY A 139 -14.50 -8.50 13.14
CA GLY A 139 -14.63 -8.78 11.71
C GLY A 139 -15.00 -7.54 10.87
N THR A 140 -14.93 -6.35 11.46
CA THR A 140 -15.26 -5.09 10.77
C THR A 140 -14.15 -4.71 9.79
N VAL A 141 -14.54 -4.24 8.61
CA VAL A 141 -13.61 -3.73 7.59
C VAL A 141 -13.90 -2.25 7.35
N TRP A 142 -12.86 -1.45 7.25
CA TRP A 142 -12.94 -0.07 6.74
C TRP A 142 -12.20 0.00 5.42
N ALA A 143 -12.79 0.73 4.48
CA ALA A 143 -12.20 1.03 3.18
C ALA A 143 -12.18 2.55 2.96
N ALA A 144 -11.04 3.07 2.52
CA ALA A 144 -10.90 4.47 2.09
C ALA A 144 -11.10 4.55 0.56
N PHE A 145 -11.72 5.63 0.10
CA PHE A 145 -11.99 5.85 -1.32
C PHE A 145 -11.52 7.24 -1.75
N GLU A 146 -10.66 7.26 -2.77
CA GLU A 146 -9.96 8.46 -3.24
C GLU A 146 -10.92 9.48 -3.84
N ASN A 147 -11.62 9.10 -4.92
CA ASN A 147 -12.45 10.01 -5.72
C ASN A 147 -13.44 10.87 -4.90
N ALA A 148 -13.90 10.36 -3.76
CA ALA A 148 -14.89 11.01 -2.91
C ALA A 148 -14.37 11.34 -1.50
N ASN A 149 -13.08 11.14 -1.23
CA ASN A 149 -12.44 11.39 0.07
C ASN A 149 -13.29 10.88 1.24
N HIS A 150 -13.76 9.63 1.13
CA HIS A 150 -14.66 9.04 2.11
C HIS A 150 -14.13 7.72 2.64
N ILE A 151 -14.63 7.35 3.82
CA ILE A 151 -14.35 6.07 4.47
C ILE A 151 -15.67 5.34 4.64
N THR A 152 -15.71 4.08 4.22
CA THR A 152 -16.84 3.19 4.45
C THR A 152 -16.46 2.10 5.43
N ARG A 153 -17.19 2.02 6.54
CA ARG A 153 -17.19 0.90 7.47
C ARG A 153 -18.19 -0.16 7.02
N ARG A 154 -17.78 -1.42 7.01
CA ARG A 154 -18.63 -2.59 6.79
C ARG A 154 -18.48 -3.57 7.94
N ALA A 155 -19.58 -3.80 8.66
CA ALA A 155 -19.66 -4.81 9.71
C ALA A 155 -19.77 -6.24 9.11
N PRO A 156 -19.54 -7.31 9.89
CA PRO A 156 -19.59 -8.70 9.39
C PRO A 156 -20.95 -9.12 8.83
N ASP A 157 -22.03 -8.55 9.38
CA ASP A 157 -23.41 -8.74 8.90
C ASP A 157 -23.68 -8.04 7.55
N GLY A 158 -22.72 -7.29 7.04
CA GLY A 158 -22.80 -6.53 5.81
C GLY A 158 -23.41 -5.13 5.98
N ALA A 159 -23.76 -4.70 7.19
CA ALA A 159 -24.19 -3.33 7.45
C ALA A 159 -23.07 -2.35 7.11
N ARG A 160 -23.42 -1.27 6.40
CA ARG A 160 -22.47 -0.29 5.90
C ARG A 160 -22.81 1.11 6.40
N ARG A 161 -21.77 1.88 6.70
CA ARG A 161 -21.87 3.30 6.93
C ARG A 161 -20.70 4.02 6.28
N THR A 162 -20.99 5.09 5.55
CA THR A 162 -20.00 5.90 4.85
C THR A 162 -19.99 7.30 5.42
N ARG A 163 -18.80 7.88 5.55
CA ARG A 163 -18.61 9.28 5.93
C ARG A 163 -17.52 9.88 5.06
N ALA A 164 -17.71 11.12 4.63
CA ALA A 164 -16.63 11.98 4.14
C ALA A 164 -16.24 12.94 5.27
N PRO A 165 -15.22 12.63 6.08
CA PRO A 165 -14.72 13.54 7.11
C PRO A 165 -14.40 14.92 6.52
N HIS A 166 -14.92 15.97 7.15
CA HIS A 166 -14.68 17.36 6.73
C HIS A 166 -13.18 17.69 6.63
N ALA A 167 -12.34 17.07 7.46
CA ALA A 167 -10.89 17.25 7.44
C ALA A 167 -10.22 16.76 6.13
N MET A 168 -10.90 15.93 5.32
CA MET A 168 -10.41 15.46 4.00
C MET A 168 -11.12 16.17 2.84
N ALA A 169 -12.00 17.15 3.09
CA ALA A 169 -12.83 17.77 2.06
C ALA A 169 -12.03 18.53 0.98
N HIS A 170 -10.78 18.90 1.27
CA HIS A 170 -9.90 19.63 0.36
C HIS A 170 -8.75 18.78 -0.17
N TRP A 171 -8.72 17.48 0.15
CA TRP A 171 -7.74 16.58 -0.43
C TRP A 171 -8.01 16.43 -1.93
N SER A 172 -6.95 16.17 -2.69
CA SER A 172 -7.07 15.91 -4.13
C SER A 172 -8.06 14.78 -4.37
N ALA A 173 -8.87 14.88 -5.42
CA ALA A 173 -9.75 13.79 -5.82
C ALA A 173 -9.01 12.66 -6.55
N ASN A 174 -7.75 12.87 -6.92
CA ASN A 174 -6.88 11.92 -7.62
C ASN A 174 -5.55 11.69 -6.87
N SER A 175 -5.48 12.10 -5.60
CA SER A 175 -4.36 11.78 -4.68
C SER A 175 -4.87 11.85 -3.23
N GLY A 176 -5.94 11.10 -2.97
CA GLY A 176 -6.79 11.13 -1.78
C GLY A 176 -6.29 10.26 -0.63
N PRO A 177 -7.16 9.71 0.24
CA PRO A 177 -6.77 8.85 1.36
C PRO A 177 -6.29 7.46 0.91
N GLU A 178 -5.07 7.38 0.39
CA GLU A 178 -4.48 6.12 -0.08
C GLU A 178 -3.79 5.32 1.02
N THR A 179 -3.41 5.94 2.14
CA THR A 179 -2.87 5.18 3.27
C THR A 179 -3.82 5.23 4.44
N MET A 180 -4.34 4.08 4.89
CA MET A 180 -5.20 4.01 6.08
C MET A 180 -4.92 2.77 6.92
N ILE A 181 -4.79 2.96 8.24
CA ILE A 181 -4.65 1.86 9.19
C ILE A 181 -5.37 2.12 10.52
N ARG A 182 -6.05 1.10 11.04
CA ARG A 182 -6.47 1.04 12.45
C ARG A 182 -5.31 0.55 13.30
N LEU A 183 -4.84 1.40 14.22
CA LEU A 183 -3.81 1.05 15.19
C LEU A 183 -4.37 0.09 16.26
N ALA A 184 -3.47 -0.64 16.92
CA ALA A 184 -3.80 -1.60 17.98
C ALA A 184 -4.54 -0.96 19.17
N ASP A 185 -4.30 0.33 19.42
CA ASP A 185 -5.00 1.10 20.45
C ASP A 185 -6.37 1.65 20.02
N GLY A 186 -6.82 1.34 18.80
CA GLY A 186 -8.13 1.73 18.27
C GLY A 186 -8.17 3.06 17.53
N ARG A 187 -7.06 3.81 17.51
CA ARG A 187 -6.94 5.02 16.68
C ARG A 187 -6.84 4.67 15.21
N PHE A 188 -7.15 5.62 14.33
CA PHE A 188 -7.00 5.47 12.88
C PHE A 188 -6.05 6.52 12.33
N LEU A 189 -5.03 6.06 11.61
CA LEU A 189 -4.13 6.90 10.84
C LEU A 189 -4.60 6.92 9.39
N VAL A 190 -4.70 8.10 8.80
CA VAL A 190 -4.99 8.31 7.37
C VAL A 190 -3.98 9.29 6.80
N ILE A 191 -3.39 9.00 5.65
CA ILE A 191 -2.45 9.87 4.95
C ILE A 191 -2.91 10.01 3.50
N ALA A 192 -2.85 11.23 2.97
CA ALA A 192 -3.08 11.47 1.55
C ALA A 192 -1.87 11.01 0.72
N GLU A 193 -2.10 10.48 -0.49
CA GLU A 193 -1.02 10.26 -1.46
C GLU A 193 -0.44 11.59 -1.93
N GLY A 194 -1.31 12.57 -2.15
CA GLY A 194 -0.93 13.85 -2.72
C GLY A 194 -0.13 14.70 -1.76
N THR A 195 0.97 15.25 -2.28
CA THR A 195 1.72 16.28 -1.56
C THR A 195 0.90 17.56 -1.39
N VAL A 196 1.15 18.25 -0.28
CA VAL A 196 0.60 19.60 -0.07
C VAL A 196 1.18 20.55 -1.10
N ARG A 197 0.36 21.49 -1.55
CA ARG A 197 0.79 22.53 -2.50
C ARG A 197 2.06 23.23 -2.01
N GLY A 198 3.11 23.18 -2.84
CA GLY A 198 4.40 23.84 -2.56
C GLY A 198 5.38 22.99 -1.74
N SER A 199 5.13 21.69 -1.60
CA SER A 199 6.07 20.72 -1.03
C SER A 199 6.18 19.49 -1.92
N ASP A 200 7.38 18.93 -2.03
CA ASP A 200 7.62 17.68 -2.77
C ASP A 200 7.63 16.46 -1.84
N THR A 201 7.40 16.64 -0.54
CA THR A 201 7.58 15.56 0.47
C THR A 201 6.53 15.52 1.57
N ALA A 202 5.77 16.60 1.75
CA ALA A 202 4.83 16.71 2.86
C ALA A 202 3.42 16.37 2.40
N HIS A 203 2.79 15.44 3.10
CA HIS A 203 1.47 14.91 2.83
C HIS A 203 0.48 15.34 3.92
N GLU A 204 -0.78 15.57 3.57
CA GLU A 204 -1.85 15.73 4.57
C GLU A 204 -2.01 14.41 5.34
N ALA A 205 -2.12 14.49 6.67
CA ALA A 205 -2.34 13.31 7.50
C ALA A 205 -3.27 13.60 8.68
N LEU A 206 -4.08 12.61 9.03
CA LEU A 206 -5.07 12.67 10.09
C LEU A 206 -4.90 11.49 11.04
N LEU A 207 -5.01 11.77 12.34
CA LEU A 207 -5.10 10.76 13.38
C LEU A 207 -6.45 10.90 14.08
N PHE A 208 -7.35 9.93 13.86
CA PHE A 208 -8.62 9.86 14.54
C PHE A 208 -8.46 9.06 15.84
N GLU A 209 -9.03 9.58 16.94
CA GLU A 209 -9.01 8.89 18.24
C GLU A 209 -9.85 7.60 18.27
N ARG A 210 -10.72 7.42 17.28
CA ARG A 210 -11.64 6.29 17.13
C ARG A 210 -12.08 6.17 15.67
N ASP A 211 -13.04 5.30 15.42
CA ASP A 211 -13.63 5.07 14.11
C ASP A 211 -13.93 6.37 13.32
N PRO A 212 -13.33 6.56 12.14
CA PRO A 212 -13.45 7.79 11.35
C PRO A 212 -14.83 7.99 10.74
N VAL A 213 -15.68 6.96 10.72
CA VAL A 213 -17.07 7.02 10.26
C VAL A 213 -18.00 7.61 11.33
N GLU A 214 -17.56 7.63 12.59
CA GLU A 214 -18.27 8.31 13.68
C GLU A 214 -17.97 9.81 13.73
N ALA A 215 -18.77 10.57 14.49
CA ALA A 215 -18.50 11.98 14.71
C ALA A 215 -17.23 12.18 15.55
N GLY A 216 -16.41 13.14 15.14
CA GLY A 216 -15.15 13.47 15.81
C GLY A 216 -14.25 14.34 14.95
N THR A 217 -13.38 15.10 15.60
CA THR A 217 -12.34 15.91 14.97
C THR A 217 -11.01 15.18 15.09
N PRO A 218 -10.35 14.81 13.97
CA PRO A 218 -9.03 14.20 14.02
C PRO A 218 -7.96 15.22 14.41
N LEU A 219 -6.82 14.73 14.90
CA LEU A 219 -5.59 15.50 14.98
C LEU A 219 -4.96 15.58 13.58
N SER A 220 -4.83 16.78 13.04
CA SER A 220 -4.18 17.03 11.75
C SER A 220 -2.68 17.26 11.92
N PHE A 221 -1.88 16.66 11.05
CA PHE A 221 -0.42 16.79 11.01
C PHE A 221 0.12 16.59 9.59
N ARG A 222 1.44 16.62 9.44
CA ARG A 222 2.12 16.37 8.16
C ARG A 222 2.90 15.09 8.24
N PHE A 223 2.58 14.12 7.39
CA PHE A 223 3.55 13.05 7.11
C PHE A 223 4.59 13.62 6.17
N VAL A 224 5.87 13.42 6.44
CA VAL A 224 6.93 13.82 5.52
C VAL A 224 7.64 12.58 5.03
N ALA A 225 7.35 12.23 3.79
CA ALA A 225 7.96 11.12 3.10
C ALA A 225 9.43 11.43 2.78
N PRO A 226 10.26 10.39 2.58
CA PRO A 226 11.51 10.53 1.83
C PRO A 226 11.24 11.20 0.47
N PRO A 227 12.20 11.97 -0.09
CA PRO A 227 12.03 12.64 -1.38
C PRO A 227 11.54 11.71 -2.49
N ASP A 228 10.63 12.22 -3.31
CA ASP A 228 10.04 11.56 -4.48
C ASP A 228 9.20 10.32 -4.17
N TYR A 229 8.81 10.09 -2.92
CA TYR A 229 7.93 8.99 -2.54
C TYR A 229 6.56 9.46 -2.05
N ASP A 230 5.56 8.73 -2.51
CA ASP A 230 4.17 8.88 -2.12
C ASP A 230 3.73 7.69 -1.25
N PRO A 231 2.97 7.91 -0.16
CA PRO A 231 2.48 6.85 0.70
C PRO A 231 1.23 6.18 0.12
N VAL A 232 1.25 4.86 -0.01
CA VAL A 232 0.19 4.09 -0.69
C VAL A 232 -0.47 3.02 0.18
N ASP A 233 0.12 2.62 1.31
CA ASP A 233 -0.56 1.78 2.33
C ASP A 233 0.24 1.76 3.64
N ALA A 234 -0.32 1.22 4.73
CA ALA A 234 0.39 1.03 5.98
C ALA A 234 -0.07 -0.18 6.81
N THR A 235 0.88 -0.77 7.54
CA THR A 235 0.61 -1.83 8.52
C THR A 235 1.33 -1.56 9.85
N GLN A 236 0.84 -2.11 10.96
CA GLN A 236 1.43 -1.94 12.28
C GLN A 236 2.10 -3.23 12.73
N VAL A 237 3.33 -3.11 13.23
CA VAL A 237 4.09 -4.21 13.82
C VAL A 237 3.89 -4.26 15.34
N PRO A 238 4.18 -5.39 16.02
CA PRO A 238 3.76 -5.66 17.40
C PRO A 238 4.27 -4.67 18.46
N ASP A 239 5.38 -4.00 18.21
CA ASP A 239 5.93 -2.99 19.12
C ASP A 239 5.27 -1.61 18.97
N GLY A 240 4.25 -1.51 18.11
CA GLY A 240 3.46 -0.31 17.88
C GLY A 240 3.98 0.58 16.77
N ARG A 241 5.17 0.32 16.20
CA ARG A 241 5.65 1.06 15.03
C ARG A 241 4.77 0.78 13.82
N VAL A 242 4.63 1.79 12.97
CA VAL A 242 3.92 1.70 11.69
C VAL A 242 4.95 1.55 10.59
N LEU A 243 4.70 0.59 9.69
CA LEU A 243 5.37 0.46 8.43
C LEU A 243 4.49 1.08 7.34
N ILE A 244 5.05 2.02 6.61
CA ILE A 244 4.39 2.74 5.52
C ILE A 244 4.98 2.22 4.22
N LEU A 245 4.12 1.77 3.32
CA LEU A 245 4.47 1.46 1.95
C LEU A 245 4.53 2.75 1.15
N LEU A 246 5.62 2.90 0.41
CA LEU A 246 5.92 4.08 -0.37
C LEU A 246 6.15 3.67 -1.82
N ARG A 247 5.66 4.50 -2.74
CA ARG A 247 5.80 4.34 -4.18
C ARG A 247 6.49 5.56 -4.78
N ARG A 248 7.29 5.32 -5.82
CA ARG A 248 7.78 6.35 -6.73
C ARG A 248 7.64 5.88 -8.17
N VAL A 249 7.11 6.74 -9.03
CA VAL A 249 7.07 6.49 -10.47
C VAL A 249 8.41 6.83 -11.10
N GLU A 250 8.98 5.88 -11.83
CA GLU A 250 10.13 6.10 -12.70
C GLU A 250 9.64 6.18 -14.15
N TYR A 251 9.67 7.40 -14.70
CA TYR A 251 9.24 7.70 -16.07
C TYR A 251 10.21 7.16 -17.13
N ALA A 252 10.28 5.84 -17.24
CA ALA A 252 10.97 5.08 -18.28
C ALA A 252 9.97 4.51 -19.31
N ILE A 253 10.47 3.89 -20.37
CA ILE A 253 9.64 3.13 -21.33
C ILE A 253 10.08 1.65 -21.29
N PRO A 254 9.23 0.72 -20.82
CA PRO A 254 7.93 0.96 -20.14
C PRO A 254 8.11 1.65 -18.79
N VAL A 255 7.02 2.26 -18.27
CA VAL A 255 6.99 2.87 -16.93
C VAL A 255 7.38 1.84 -15.89
N ARG A 256 8.15 2.26 -14.89
CA ARG A 256 8.60 1.42 -13.78
C ARG A 256 8.25 2.10 -12.46
N PHE A 257 8.18 1.30 -11.41
CA PHE A 257 8.01 1.78 -10.06
C PHE A 257 9.22 1.41 -9.21
N ASP A 258 9.56 2.29 -8.27
CA ASP A 258 10.39 1.95 -7.13
C ASP A 258 9.52 1.97 -5.88
N THR A 259 9.63 0.93 -5.08
CA THR A 259 8.87 0.76 -3.85
C THR A 259 9.80 0.78 -2.66
N ALA A 260 9.39 1.46 -1.59
CA ALA A 260 10.09 1.43 -0.32
C ALA A 260 9.14 1.09 0.82
N ILE A 261 9.68 0.46 1.86
CA ILE A 261 9.01 0.33 3.15
C ILE A 261 9.74 1.22 4.13
N ALA A 262 9.02 2.14 4.74
CA ALA A 262 9.53 3.04 5.76
C ALA A 262 8.88 2.77 7.11
N VAL A 263 9.62 3.04 8.19
CA VAL A 263 9.15 2.84 9.57
C VAL A 263 9.03 4.17 10.30
N ALA A 264 7.97 4.33 11.07
CA ALA A 264 7.78 5.47 11.95
C ALA A 264 7.03 5.08 13.23
N ASP A 265 7.26 5.82 14.30
CA ASP A 265 6.58 5.61 15.58
C ASP A 265 5.36 6.54 15.69
N PRO A 266 4.12 6.02 15.68
CA PRO A 266 2.92 6.85 15.74
C PRO A 266 2.77 7.59 17.09
N ARG A 267 3.49 7.17 18.14
CA ARG A 267 3.51 7.88 19.44
C ARG A 267 4.20 9.23 19.38
N SER A 268 4.97 9.50 18.32
CA SER A 268 5.64 10.78 18.10
C SER A 268 4.77 11.80 17.34
N ILE A 269 3.59 11.40 16.85
CA ILE A 269 2.66 12.29 16.14
C ILE A 269 2.21 13.43 17.06
N ARG A 270 2.30 14.66 16.58
CA ARG A 270 1.85 15.88 17.27
C ARG A 270 1.17 16.79 16.26
N ALA A 271 0.15 17.53 16.72
CA ALA A 271 -0.58 18.47 15.88
C ALA A 271 0.39 19.47 15.21
N GLY A 272 0.26 19.66 13.89
CA GLY A 272 1.06 20.60 13.10
C GLY A 272 2.58 20.30 13.04
N ARG A 273 3.06 19.18 13.59
CA ARG A 273 4.47 18.79 13.52
C ARG A 273 4.68 17.76 12.40
N PRO A 274 5.86 17.74 11.75
CA PRO A 274 6.19 16.71 10.78
C PRO A 274 6.39 15.37 11.48
N TRP A 275 5.71 14.33 10.99
CA TRP A 275 5.95 12.94 11.32
C TRP A 275 6.77 12.32 10.20
N ARG A 276 7.97 11.82 10.52
CA ARG A 276 8.96 11.37 9.53
C ARG A 276 9.15 9.87 9.64
N ALA A 277 9.22 9.20 8.49
CA ALA A 277 9.58 7.80 8.41
C ALA A 277 11.01 7.60 7.90
N ARG A 278 11.59 6.46 8.24
CA ARG A 278 12.91 6.04 7.77
C ARG A 278 12.77 4.80 6.90
N ILE A 279 13.34 4.83 5.70
CA ILE A 279 13.34 3.65 4.81
C ILE A 279 14.14 2.52 5.46
N ILE A 280 13.57 1.31 5.42
CA ILE A 280 14.17 0.07 5.92
C ILE A 280 14.30 -0.97 4.81
N GLN A 281 13.53 -0.84 3.73
CA GLN A 281 13.53 -1.77 2.61
C GLN A 281 13.25 -1.02 1.32
N ARG A 282 13.89 -1.44 0.24
CA ARG A 282 13.64 -1.03 -1.13
C ARG A 282 13.39 -2.24 -2.01
N LEU A 283 12.53 -2.05 -2.98
CA LEU A 283 12.17 -3.00 -4.01
C LEU A 283 12.18 -2.23 -5.33
N GLY A 284 12.92 -2.74 -6.31
CA GLY A 284 13.03 -2.13 -7.62
C GLY A 284 13.76 -3.05 -8.60
N GLY A 285 13.45 -2.86 -9.89
CA GLY A 285 14.03 -3.66 -10.97
C GLY A 285 13.42 -5.07 -11.11
N GLY A 286 13.56 -5.65 -12.31
CA GLY A 286 12.99 -6.96 -12.61
C GLY A 286 11.47 -6.99 -12.37
N ILE A 287 11.00 -8.04 -11.66
CA ILE A 287 9.59 -8.18 -11.26
C ILE A 287 9.22 -7.27 -10.07
N PHE A 288 10.19 -6.64 -9.42
CA PHE A 288 9.94 -5.76 -8.27
C PHE A 288 9.83 -4.28 -8.68
N ALA A 289 9.88 -4.00 -9.99
CA ALA A 289 9.57 -2.68 -10.56
C ALA A 289 8.07 -2.49 -10.88
N ASP A 290 7.21 -3.34 -10.30
CA ASP A 290 5.75 -3.29 -10.39
C ASP A 290 5.16 -2.31 -9.36
N ASN A 291 3.89 -1.93 -9.56
CA ASN A 291 3.19 -0.96 -8.74
C ASN A 291 2.72 -1.57 -7.41
N PHE A 292 3.58 -1.67 -6.38
CA PHE A 292 3.14 -2.17 -5.07
C PHE A 292 2.30 -1.13 -4.32
N GLU A 293 1.07 -1.48 -3.99
CA GLU A 293 0.07 -0.58 -3.38
C GLU A 293 -0.60 -1.15 -2.12
N GLY A 294 -0.27 -2.37 -1.69
CA GLY A 294 -0.77 -2.88 -0.41
C GLY A 294 0.31 -3.49 0.47
N ILE A 295 0.22 -3.30 1.79
CA ILE A 295 1.12 -3.89 2.79
C ILE A 295 0.37 -4.44 4.02
N ALA A 296 0.69 -5.66 4.43
CA ALA A 296 0.13 -6.25 5.65
C ALA A 296 1.18 -7.00 6.46
N PHE A 297 1.16 -6.83 7.79
CA PHE A 297 1.92 -7.63 8.72
C PHE A 297 1.08 -8.78 9.28
N VAL A 298 1.63 -9.98 9.23
CA VAL A 298 1.05 -11.20 9.81
C VAL A 298 2.02 -11.74 10.85
N SER A 299 1.59 -11.77 12.11
CA SER A 299 2.42 -12.25 13.22
C SER A 299 2.69 -13.75 13.14
N SER A 300 3.86 -14.17 13.62
CA SER A 300 4.18 -15.58 13.83
C SER A 300 3.38 -16.14 15.00
N ALA A 301 2.85 -17.37 14.83
CA ALA A 301 2.19 -18.10 15.91
C ALA A 301 3.16 -18.50 17.04
N ARG A 302 4.47 -18.59 16.75
CA ARG A 302 5.50 -18.97 17.73
C ARG A 302 5.97 -17.80 18.56
N GLU A 303 6.20 -16.65 17.91
CA GLU A 303 6.74 -15.46 18.55
C GLU A 303 6.05 -14.22 18.00
N ARG A 304 5.23 -13.56 18.84
CA ARG A 304 4.39 -12.44 18.40
C ARG A 304 5.19 -11.27 17.85
N SER A 305 6.41 -11.01 18.33
CA SER A 305 7.33 -9.96 17.85
C SER A 305 7.85 -10.19 16.44
N GLN A 306 7.76 -11.43 15.96
CA GLN A 306 8.19 -11.85 14.62
C GLN A 306 6.99 -12.10 13.72
N GLY A 307 7.23 -12.22 12.42
CA GLY A 307 6.17 -12.51 11.48
C GLY A 307 6.60 -12.38 10.04
N SER A 308 5.63 -12.09 9.18
CA SER A 308 5.84 -11.85 7.77
C SER A 308 5.19 -10.55 7.36
N LEU A 309 5.90 -9.78 6.53
CA LEU A 309 5.34 -8.66 5.81
C LEU A 309 4.97 -9.13 4.42
N TRP A 310 3.75 -8.82 4.03
CA TRP A 310 3.19 -9.14 2.73
C TRP A 310 2.97 -7.85 1.96
N LEU A 311 3.32 -7.86 0.68
CA LEU A 311 2.99 -6.78 -0.25
C LEU A 311 2.19 -7.33 -1.41
N ILE A 312 1.26 -6.54 -1.92
CA ILE A 312 0.53 -6.84 -3.16
C ILE A 312 0.77 -5.72 -4.17
N SER A 313 0.92 -6.07 -5.45
CA SER A 313 1.01 -5.10 -6.53
C SER A 313 -0.26 -5.00 -7.34
N ASP A 314 -0.52 -3.77 -7.77
CA ASP A 314 -1.44 -3.41 -8.80
C ASP A 314 -0.81 -3.67 -10.18
N ASP A 315 -1.63 -4.18 -11.10
CA ASP A 315 -1.25 -4.36 -12.49
C ASP A 315 -1.69 -3.21 -13.39
N ASN A 316 -2.38 -2.18 -12.87
CA ASN A 316 -2.94 -1.05 -13.62
C ASN A 316 -3.72 -1.48 -14.88
N PHE A 317 -4.16 -2.74 -14.98
CA PHE A 317 -4.70 -3.34 -16.21
C PHE A 317 -3.75 -3.22 -17.42
N SER A 318 -2.46 -3.09 -17.16
CA SER A 318 -1.38 -2.99 -18.12
C SER A 318 -0.79 -4.37 -18.39
N VAL A 319 -0.53 -4.69 -19.66
CA VAL A 319 0.15 -5.94 -20.04
C VAL A 319 1.60 -6.01 -19.53
N PHE A 320 2.17 -4.89 -19.08
CA PHE A 320 3.54 -4.82 -18.59
C PHE A 320 3.66 -5.02 -17.09
N GLN A 321 2.55 -4.88 -16.36
CA GLN A 321 2.53 -5.01 -14.91
C GLN A 321 1.81 -6.29 -14.49
N ARG A 322 2.04 -6.71 -13.25
CA ARG A 322 1.56 -7.99 -12.73
C ARG A 322 0.91 -7.81 -11.37
N SER A 323 -0.14 -8.60 -11.13
CA SER A 323 -0.65 -8.83 -9.79
C SER A 323 0.31 -9.76 -9.04
N LEU A 324 1.22 -9.22 -8.24
CA LEU A 324 2.21 -9.96 -7.46
C LEU A 324 1.86 -9.94 -5.98
N LEU A 325 2.16 -11.04 -5.30
CA LEU A 325 2.18 -11.12 -3.84
C LEU A 325 3.60 -11.44 -3.40
N VAL A 326 4.17 -10.62 -2.52
CA VAL A 326 5.56 -10.72 -2.07
C VAL A 326 5.59 -10.86 -0.56
N ARG A 327 6.49 -11.71 -0.04
CA ARG A 327 6.66 -11.95 1.40
C ARG A 327 8.09 -11.65 1.85
N PHE A 328 8.21 -10.83 2.88
CA PHE A 328 9.42 -10.64 3.65
C PHE A 328 9.30 -11.22 5.05
N ASN A 329 10.40 -11.72 5.59
CA ASN A 329 10.49 -12.08 7.01
C ASN A 329 10.67 -10.82 7.85
N TRP A 330 9.94 -10.74 8.97
CA TRP A 330 10.11 -9.74 10.01
C TRP A 330 10.62 -10.42 11.28
N ASP A 331 11.85 -10.09 11.70
CA ASP A 331 12.54 -10.71 12.83
C ASP A 331 12.33 -9.97 14.16
N GLY A 332 11.51 -8.92 14.19
CA GLY A 332 11.27 -8.07 15.37
C GLY A 332 12.41 -7.11 15.70
N ARG A 333 13.57 -7.23 15.03
CA ARG A 333 14.76 -6.39 15.25
C ARG A 333 15.02 -5.42 14.12
N ALA A 334 14.47 -5.71 12.95
CA ALA A 334 14.37 -4.77 11.86
C ALA A 334 13.91 -3.41 12.41
N ALA A 335 14.60 -2.39 11.95
CA ALA A 335 14.42 -1.01 12.30
C ALA A 335 14.78 -0.56 13.73
N LEU A 336 15.41 -1.40 14.56
CA LEU A 336 15.85 -1.02 15.92
C LEU A 336 17.15 -0.20 15.98
N SER A 337 17.91 -0.11 14.88
CA SER A 337 19.14 0.68 14.85
C SER A 337 18.85 2.17 15.06
N ARG A 338 19.29 2.68 16.22
CA ARG A 338 19.31 4.10 16.58
C ARG A 338 19.99 4.91 15.47
N ALA A 339 19.45 6.11 15.23
CA ALA A 339 20.21 7.20 14.65
C ALA A 339 21.63 7.18 15.23
N ALA A 340 22.64 7.00 14.37
CA ALA A 340 24.01 7.18 14.81
C ALA A 340 24.11 8.59 15.43
N PRO A 341 24.68 8.74 16.64
CA PRO A 341 24.88 10.06 17.19
C PRO A 341 25.75 10.85 16.21
N ILE A 342 25.27 12.02 15.79
CA ILE A 342 26.07 13.00 15.06
C ILE A 342 27.29 13.24 15.94
N ARG A 343 28.46 12.73 15.52
CA ARG A 343 29.72 13.08 16.16
C ARG A 343 29.89 14.58 15.96
N PRO A 344 30.01 15.41 17.02
CA PRO A 344 30.40 16.79 16.84
C PRO A 344 31.73 16.80 16.09
N GLY A 345 31.73 17.44 14.92
CA GLY A 345 32.90 17.51 14.06
C GLY A 345 34.11 18.01 14.85
N ASN A 346 35.24 17.31 14.68
CA ASN A 346 36.51 17.81 15.13
C ASN A 346 36.72 19.20 14.53
N ARG A 347 36.66 20.23 15.36
CA ARG A 347 37.27 21.53 15.06
C ARG A 347 38.75 21.26 14.82
N ILE A 348 39.18 21.41 13.59
CA ILE A 348 40.57 21.61 13.26
C ILE A 348 40.93 23.03 13.71
N GLY A 349 41.95 23.13 14.53
CA GLY A 349 42.76 24.33 14.69
C GLY A 349 44.01 23.99 15.51
N PRO A 350 45.10 24.77 15.42
CA PRO A 350 45.41 25.82 14.44
C PRO A 350 46.75 25.55 13.70
N ASN A 351 46.82 26.09 12.48
CA ASN A 351 47.99 26.81 11.93
C ASN A 351 49.38 26.17 12.12
N GLU A 352 49.86 25.43 11.13
CA GLU A 352 51.29 25.26 10.90
C GLU A 352 51.59 25.74 9.47
N LYS A 353 52.18 26.95 9.39
CA LYS A 353 52.72 27.52 8.16
C LYS A 353 53.94 26.71 7.74
N ALA A 354 53.91 26.12 6.55
CA ALA A 354 55.12 25.71 5.85
C ALA A 354 55.77 26.93 5.17
N PRO A 355 57.12 27.04 5.15
CA PRO A 355 57.83 28.19 4.62
C PRO A 355 58.13 28.04 3.13
N GLY A 356 58.20 29.18 2.43
CA GLY A 356 59.06 29.34 1.26
C GLY A 356 58.33 29.50 -0.08
N SER A 357 58.37 30.73 -0.59
CA SER A 357 58.75 31.03 -1.98
C SER A 357 59.22 32.49 -2.03
N PRO A 358 60.33 32.80 -2.72
CA PRO A 358 60.97 34.11 -2.69
C PRO A 358 60.54 35.03 -3.84
N ASP A 359 60.98 36.28 -3.74
CA ASP A 359 61.20 37.30 -4.77
C ASP A 359 59.99 37.98 -5.43
N ALA A 360 59.69 39.20 -4.96
CA ALA A 360 59.92 40.46 -5.70
C ALA A 360 59.61 41.68 -4.81
#